data_AF-A0A848XXN4-F1
#
_entry.id   AF-A0A848XXN4-F1
#
_cell.length_a   1.000
_cell.length_b   1.000
_cell.length_c   1.000
_cell.angle_alpha   90.00
_cell.angle_beta   90.00
_cell.angle_gamma   90.00
#
_symmetry.space_group_name_H-M   'P 1'
#
loop_
_entity.id
_entity.type
_entity.pdbx_description
1 polymer ?
#
loop_
_entity_poly.entity_id
_entity_poly.type
_entity_poly.pdbx_seq_one_letter_code
_entity_poly.pdbx_strand_id
1 'polypeptide(L)'
;MITRDFLLRELERFVQVLAVVLFHKGKRDPHAAQDALAEGFQTVSGTPLDALHAMDCDGVLELAAYEGTFSAERAVALADLLAEDEHALGRERAAWLYRAAFEAGGPVPFDVAERIAALPDGIE
;
A
#
# COMPACT_ATOMS: atom_id res chain seq x y z
N MET A 1 7.37 28.75 7.45
CA MET A 1 6.82 28.85 6.08
C MET A 1 7.40 27.72 5.25
N ILE A 2 7.04 26.49 5.61
CA ILE A 2 7.41 25.25 4.91
C ILE A 2 6.04 24.68 4.56
N THR A 3 5.58 24.76 3.32
CA THR A 3 4.33 24.06 3.00
C THR A 3 4.14 23.86 1.52
N ARG A 4 4.03 24.93 0.72
CA ARG A 4 3.64 24.75 -0.69
C ARG A 4 4.71 24.10 -1.56
N ASP A 5 5.93 24.62 -1.55
CA ASP A 5 7.02 24.08 -2.40
C ASP A 5 7.46 22.68 -1.98
N PHE A 6 7.43 22.39 -0.68
CA PHE A 6 7.75 21.06 -0.16
C PHE A 6 6.68 20.05 -0.59
N LEU A 7 5.40 20.34 -0.35
CA LEU A 7 4.30 19.46 -0.74
C LEU A 7 4.26 19.23 -2.26
N LEU A 8 4.53 20.26 -3.07
CA LEU A 8 4.60 20.12 -4.52
C LEU A 8 5.78 19.24 -4.97
N ARG A 9 6.93 19.30 -4.30
CA ARG A 9 8.07 18.41 -4.60
C ARG A 9 7.81 16.97 -4.19
N GLU A 10 7.12 16.74 -3.07
CA GLU A 10 6.72 15.38 -2.69
C GLU A 10 5.70 14.81 -3.69
N LEU A 11 4.69 15.59 -4.06
CA LEU A 11 3.74 15.20 -5.12
C LEU A 11 4.44 14.91 -6.45
N GLU A 12 5.42 15.72 -6.84
CA GLU A 12 6.22 15.49 -8.04
C GLU A 12 6.98 14.15 -7.96
N ARG A 13 7.60 13.83 -6.81
CA ARG A 13 8.28 12.53 -6.62
C ARG A 13 7.30 11.37 -6.72
N PHE A 14 6.12 11.47 -6.11
CA PHE A 14 5.08 10.45 -6.24
C PHE A 14 4.67 10.22 -7.69
N VAL A 15 4.44 11.30 -8.44
CA VAL A 15 4.08 11.23 -9.86
C VAL A 15 5.20 10.60 -10.69
N GLN A 16 6.47 10.93 -10.40
CA GLN A 16 7.62 10.35 -11.09
C GLN A 16 7.73 8.84 -10.84
N VAL A 17 7.61 8.39 -9.60
CA VAL A 17 7.61 6.95 -9.25
C VAL A 17 6.49 6.23 -10.00
N LEU A 18 5.26 6.75 -9.94
CA LEU A 18 4.11 6.17 -10.64
C LEU A 18 4.32 6.12 -12.16
N ALA A 19 4.90 7.17 -12.75
CA ALA A 19 5.18 7.21 -14.19
C ALA A 19 6.18 6.11 -14.61
N VAL A 20 7.23 5.87 -13.81
CA VAL A 20 8.22 4.81 -14.07
C VAL A 20 7.56 3.43 -13.96
N VAL A 21 6.79 3.18 -12.90
CA VAL A 21 6.07 1.91 -12.71
C VAL A 21 5.11 1.64 -13.88
N LEU A 22 4.29 2.63 -14.26
CA LEU A 22 3.35 2.50 -15.37
C LEU A 22 4.06 2.30 -16.72
N PHE A 23 5.21 2.93 -16.92
CA PHE A 23 6.02 2.75 -18.12
C PHE A 23 6.53 1.32 -18.28
N HIS A 24 7.05 0.71 -17.21
CA HIS A 24 7.50 -0.68 -17.23
C HIS A 24 6.32 -1.66 -17.35
N LYS A 25 5.19 -1.39 -16.69
CA LYS A 25 3.94 -2.15 -16.88
C LYS A 25 3.47 -2.13 -18.34
N GLY A 26 3.51 -0.97 -19.00
CA GLY A 26 3.18 -0.82 -20.42
C GLY A 26 4.11 -1.58 -21.37
N LYS A 27 5.37 -1.81 -20.96
CA LYS A 27 6.34 -2.61 -21.70
C LYS A 27 6.24 -4.12 -21.45
N ARG A 28 5.30 -4.56 -20.60
CA ARG A 28 5.19 -5.95 -20.13
C ARG A 28 6.47 -6.47 -19.48
N ASP A 29 7.16 -5.58 -18.76
CA ASP A 29 8.34 -5.91 -17.97
C ASP A 29 7.98 -5.85 -16.47
N PRO A 30 7.41 -6.94 -15.92
CA PRO A 30 6.86 -6.94 -14.57
C PRO A 30 7.95 -6.81 -13.51
N HIS A 31 9.14 -7.40 -13.72
CA HIS A 31 10.25 -7.30 -12.78
C HIS A 31 10.72 -5.85 -12.62
N ALA A 32 10.97 -5.14 -13.72
CA ALA A 32 11.41 -3.75 -13.65
C ALA A 32 10.32 -2.82 -13.06
N ALA A 33 9.03 -3.13 -13.27
CA ALA A 33 7.94 -2.40 -12.64
C ALA A 33 7.92 -2.62 -11.12
N GLN A 34 8.18 -3.85 -10.67
CA GLN A 34 8.21 -4.23 -9.26
C GLN A 34 9.43 -3.65 -8.53
N ASP A 35 10.60 -3.63 -9.17
CA ASP A 35 11.79 -2.97 -8.65
C ASP A 35 11.57 -1.47 -8.44
N ALA A 36 11.01 -0.79 -9.45
CA ALA A 36 10.69 0.64 -9.38
C ALA A 36 9.64 0.95 -8.30
N LEU A 37 8.67 0.05 -8.11
CA LEU A 37 7.67 0.15 -7.05
C LEU A 37 8.30 -0.02 -5.66
N ALA A 38 9.17 -1.00 -5.48
CA ALA A 38 9.86 -1.25 -4.22
C ALA A 38 10.75 -0.06 -3.81
N GLU A 39 11.52 0.49 -4.76
CA GLU A 39 12.37 1.68 -4.54
C GLU A 39 11.52 2.92 -4.21
N GLY A 40 10.44 3.13 -4.96
CA GLY A 40 9.50 4.22 -4.73
C GLY A 40 8.81 4.12 -3.36
N PHE A 41 8.34 2.92 -2.99
CA PHE A 41 7.72 2.66 -1.71
C PHE A 41 8.69 2.93 -0.55
N GLN A 42 9.93 2.45 -0.65
CA GLN A 42 10.94 2.69 0.37
C GLN A 42 11.27 4.18 0.53
N THR A 43 11.35 4.91 -0.58
CA THR A 43 11.62 6.36 -0.56
C THR A 43 10.52 7.14 0.17
N VAL A 44 9.27 6.69 0.05
CA VAL A 44 8.10 7.36 0.62
C VAL A 44 7.86 6.95 2.07
N SER A 45 7.86 5.65 2.34
CA SER A 45 7.47 5.08 3.63
C SER A 45 8.65 4.95 4.60
N GLY A 46 9.89 5.07 4.10
CA GLY A 46 11.10 4.75 4.84
C GLY A 46 11.29 3.24 5.09
N THR A 47 10.38 2.39 4.59
CA THR A 47 10.34 0.95 4.86
C THR A 47 10.49 0.17 3.56
N PRO A 48 11.38 -0.84 3.49
CA PRO A 48 11.46 -1.72 2.32
C PRO A 48 10.16 -2.48 2.11
N LEU A 49 9.76 -2.70 0.85
CA LEU A 49 8.55 -3.46 0.54
C LEU A 49 8.61 -4.90 1.08
N ASP A 50 9.78 -5.55 1.02
CA ASP A 50 9.98 -6.89 1.59
C ASP A 50 9.77 -6.93 3.11
N ALA A 51 10.09 -5.84 3.81
CA ALA A 51 9.85 -5.76 5.26
C ALA A 51 8.35 -5.72 5.56
N LEU A 52 7.54 -5.11 4.68
CA LEU A 52 6.08 -5.08 4.80
C LEU A 52 5.50 -6.51 4.74
N HIS A 53 6.06 -7.40 3.94
CA HIS A 53 5.62 -8.80 3.85
C HIS A 53 5.93 -9.61 5.11
N ALA A 54 6.99 -9.24 5.83
CA ALA A 54 7.40 -9.90 7.06
C ALA A 54 6.77 -9.30 8.33
N MET A 55 6.06 -8.18 8.22
CA MET A 55 5.46 -7.52 9.36
C MET A 55 4.31 -8.33 9.96
N ASP A 56 4.15 -8.17 11.26
CA ASP A 56 2.99 -8.61 12.02
C ASP A 56 1.81 -7.65 11.83
N CYS A 57 0.65 -8.03 12.37
CA CYS A 57 -0.58 -7.26 12.22
C CYS A 57 -0.43 -5.85 12.80
N ASP A 58 0.10 -5.74 14.02
CA ASP A 58 0.25 -4.44 14.69
C ASP A 58 1.21 -3.52 13.92
N GLY A 59 2.34 -4.04 13.41
CA GLY A 59 3.28 -3.25 12.62
C GLY A 59 2.71 -2.75 11.29
N VAL A 60 1.93 -3.59 10.60
CA VAL A 60 1.23 -3.21 9.37
C VAL A 60 0.15 -2.16 9.62
N LEU A 61 -0.61 -2.27 10.72
CA LEU A 61 -1.61 -1.30 11.09
C LEU A 61 -1.01 0.05 11.51
N GLU A 62 0.15 0.02 12.20
CA GLU A 62 0.89 1.24 12.54
C GLU A 62 1.40 1.97 11.28
N LEU A 63 1.78 1.23 10.24
CA LEU A 63 2.15 1.81 8.93
C LEU A 63 0.99 2.54 8.25
N ALA A 64 -0.24 2.10 8.51
CA ALA A 64 -1.45 2.79 8.06
C ALA A 64 -1.82 4.00 8.95
N ALA A 65 -1.15 4.18 10.09
CA ALA A 65 -1.34 5.35 10.92
C ALA A 65 -0.57 6.58 10.37
N TYR A 66 -1.08 7.76 10.70
CA TYR A 66 -0.39 9.03 10.52
C TYR A 66 -0.46 9.81 11.83
N GLU A 67 0.70 10.21 12.36
CA GLU A 67 0.80 10.93 13.63
C GLU A 67 0.06 10.20 14.78
N GLY A 68 0.14 8.86 14.79
CA GLY A 68 -0.49 7.99 15.81
C GLY A 68 -2.01 7.82 15.64
N THR A 69 -2.60 8.34 14.56
CA THR A 69 -4.02 8.13 14.23
C THR A 69 -4.14 7.22 13.02
N PHE A 70 -4.89 6.13 13.15
CA PHE A 70 -5.16 5.21 12.05
C PHE A 70 -5.88 5.92 10.88
N SER A 71 -5.40 5.73 9.65
CA SER A 71 -6.06 6.21 8.43
C SER A 71 -6.60 5.04 7.61
N ALA A 72 -7.93 4.96 7.52
CA ALA A 72 -8.60 3.94 6.72
C ALA A 72 -8.23 4.04 5.23
N GLU A 73 -8.02 5.25 4.70
CA GLU A 73 -7.62 5.45 3.30
C GLU A 73 -6.21 4.91 3.04
N ARG A 74 -5.25 5.16 3.96
CA ARG A 74 -3.91 4.58 3.87
C ARG A 74 -3.94 3.07 3.99
N ALA A 75 -4.76 2.54 4.91
CA ALA A 75 -4.92 1.10 5.07
C ALA A 75 -5.42 0.44 3.78
N VAL A 76 -6.43 1.02 3.14
CA VAL A 76 -6.93 0.53 1.84
C VAL A 76 -5.86 0.62 0.75
N ALA A 77 -5.13 1.73 0.65
CA ALA A 77 -4.09 1.88 -0.36
C ALA A 77 -2.94 0.85 -0.19
N LEU A 78 -2.55 0.58 1.06
CA LEU A 78 -1.57 -0.47 1.38
C LEU A 78 -2.15 -1.87 1.11
N ALA A 79 -3.43 -2.10 1.39
CA ALA A 79 -4.09 -3.36 1.13
C ALA A 79 -4.20 -3.64 -0.38
N ASP A 80 -4.53 -2.63 -1.19
CA ASP A 80 -4.57 -2.73 -2.65
C ASP A 80 -3.18 -3.13 -3.20
N LEU A 81 -2.13 -2.46 -2.72
CA LEU A 81 -0.74 -2.77 -3.08
C LEU A 81 -0.38 -4.24 -2.77
N LEU A 82 -0.72 -4.71 -1.59
CA LEU A 82 -0.39 -6.05 -1.11
C LEU A 82 -1.29 -7.16 -1.69
N ALA A 83 -2.52 -6.82 -2.08
CA ALA A 83 -3.45 -7.76 -2.71
C ALA A 83 -3.04 -8.07 -4.17
N GLU A 84 -2.43 -7.10 -4.85
CA GLU A 84 -1.87 -7.29 -6.19
C GLU A 84 -0.52 -8.04 -6.19
N ASP A 85 0.07 -8.28 -5.01
CA ASP A 85 1.32 -9.02 -4.90
C ASP A 85 1.12 -10.54 -5.09
N GLU A 86 2.08 -11.19 -5.75
CA GLU A 86 2.07 -12.64 -5.96
C GLU A 86 2.31 -13.38 -4.63
N HIS A 87 2.89 -12.71 -3.63
CA HIS A 87 3.24 -13.28 -2.33
C HIS A 87 2.01 -13.55 -1.44
N ALA A 88 1.85 -14.80 -0.99
CA ALA A 88 0.70 -15.20 -0.15
C ALA A 88 0.63 -14.42 1.17
N LEU A 89 1.79 -14.17 1.80
CA LEU A 89 1.85 -13.35 3.01
C LEU A 89 1.34 -11.93 2.77
N GLY A 90 1.61 -11.33 1.60
CA GLY A 90 1.11 -9.99 1.24
C GLY A 90 -0.42 -9.94 1.27
N ARG A 91 -1.08 -10.94 0.67
CA ARG A 91 -2.55 -11.06 0.68
C ARG A 91 -3.15 -11.20 2.07
N GLU A 92 -2.46 -11.86 3.00
CA GLU A 92 -2.88 -11.94 4.40
C GLU A 92 -2.84 -10.56 5.08
N ARG A 93 -1.75 -9.80 4.89
CA ARG A 93 -1.61 -8.43 5.43
C ARG A 93 -2.65 -7.51 4.81
N ALA A 94 -2.95 -7.67 3.52
CA ALA A 94 -4.02 -6.94 2.85
C ALA A 94 -5.38 -7.20 3.52
N ALA A 95 -5.68 -8.46 3.89
CA ALA A 95 -6.91 -8.80 4.60
C ALA A 95 -7.01 -8.09 5.95
N TRP A 96 -5.93 -8.03 6.72
CA TRP A 96 -5.90 -7.30 8.01
C TRP A 96 -6.20 -5.82 7.82
N LEU A 97 -5.55 -5.18 6.84
CA LEU A 97 -5.74 -3.77 6.53
C LEU A 97 -7.16 -3.45 6.06
N TYR A 98 -7.75 -4.27 5.16
CA TYR A 98 -9.12 -4.07 4.73
C TYR A 98 -10.12 -4.22 5.88
N ARG A 99 -9.93 -5.21 6.76
CA ARG A 99 -10.81 -5.40 7.93
C ARG A 99 -10.71 -4.22 8.89
N ALA A 100 -9.50 -3.77 9.21
CA ALA A 100 -9.30 -2.60 10.06
C ALA A 100 -9.90 -1.33 9.45
N ALA A 101 -9.76 -1.13 8.14
CA ALA A 101 -10.36 -0.01 7.43
C ALA A 101 -11.90 -0.05 7.46
N PHE A 102 -12.49 -1.25 7.30
CA PHE A 102 -13.92 -1.46 7.38
C PHE A 102 -14.47 -1.20 8.80
N GLU A 103 -13.80 -1.72 9.83
CA GLU A 103 -14.17 -1.55 11.24
C GLU A 103 -14.05 -0.09 11.71
N ALA A 104 -13.07 0.65 11.20
CA ALA A 104 -12.88 2.05 11.51
C ALA A 104 -14.03 2.95 11.01
N GLY A 105 -14.87 2.47 10.08
CA GLY A 105 -16.05 3.20 9.59
C GLY A 105 -15.74 4.51 8.83
N GLY A 106 -14.50 4.68 8.40
CA GLY A 106 -14.04 5.84 7.64
C GLY A 106 -14.48 5.82 6.18
N PRO A 107 -14.08 6.83 5.37
CA PRO A 107 -14.32 6.84 3.93
C PRO A 107 -13.48 5.73 3.26
N VAL A 108 -14.05 4.54 3.19
CA VAL A 108 -13.52 3.41 2.44
C VAL A 108 -14.29 3.22 1.13
N PRO A 109 -13.66 2.67 0.06
CA PRO A 109 -14.37 2.27 -1.13
C PRO A 109 -15.57 1.36 -0.82
N PHE A 110 -16.70 1.56 -1.50
CA PHE A 110 -17.93 0.79 -1.25
C PHE A 110 -17.76 -0.72 -1.50
N ASP A 111 -16.76 -1.10 -2.29
CA ASP A 111 -16.41 -2.47 -2.67
C ASP A 111 -15.40 -3.13 -1.71
N VAL A 112 -14.98 -2.50 -0.61
CA VAL A 112 -14.01 -3.13 0.33
C VAL A 112 -14.48 -4.50 0.83
N ALA A 113 -15.77 -4.68 1.09
CA ALA A 113 -16.33 -5.98 1.47
C ALA A 113 -16.17 -7.03 0.36
N GLU A 114 -16.34 -6.65 -0.90
CA GLU A 114 -16.12 -7.52 -2.06
C GLU A 114 -14.63 -7.84 -2.24
N ARG A 115 -13.75 -6.86 -1.99
CA ARG A 115 -12.29 -7.07 -2.01
C ARG A 115 -11.82 -8.05 -0.94
N ILE A 116 -12.37 -7.95 0.27
CA ILE A 116 -12.11 -8.93 1.34
C ILE A 116 -12.55 -10.33 0.90
N ALA A 117 -13.73 -10.46 0.31
CA ALA A 117 -14.27 -11.74 -0.14
C ALA A 117 -13.53 -12.32 -1.37
N ALA A 118 -12.84 -11.48 -2.13
CA ALA A 118 -12.03 -11.90 -3.28
C ALA A 118 -10.62 -12.37 -2.89
N LEU A 119 -10.16 -12.10 -1.66
CA LEU A 119 -8.93 -12.68 -1.15
C LEU A 119 -9.15 -14.18 -0.87
N PRO A 120 -8.18 -15.05 -1.22
CA PRO A 120 -8.33 -16.49 -1.01
C PRO A 120 -8.61 -16.81 0.45
N ASP A 121 -9.64 -17.62 0.71
CA ASP A 121 -9.96 -18.12 2.04
C ASP A 121 -8.77 -18.93 2.59
N GLY A 122 -8.20 -18.46 3.71
CA GLY A 122 -7.27 -19.25 4.52
C GLY A 122 -5.81 -18.85 4.42
N ILE A 123 -5.32 -18.24 5.49
CA ILE A 123 -4.06 -18.68 6.09
C ILE A 123 -4.42 -18.96 7.56
N GLU A 124 -4.46 -20.24 7.92
CA GLU A 124 -4.45 -20.71 9.31
C GLU A 124 -3.15 -20.35 10.00
#